data_AF-A0A554WNB9-F1
#
_entry.id   AF-A0A554WNB9-F1
#
_cell.length_a   1.000
_cell.length_b   1.000
_cell.length_c   1.000
_cell.angle_alpha   90.00
_cell.angle_beta   90.00
_cell.angle_gamma   90.00
#
_symmetry.space_group_name_H-M   'P 1'
#
loop_
_entity.id
_entity.type
_entity.pdbx_description
1 polymer ?
#
loop_
_entity_poly.entity_id
_entity_poly.type
_entity_poly.pdbx_seq_one_letter_code
_entity_poly.pdbx_strand_id
1 'polypeptide(L)'
;MQTMNPAAPRRPWFREPIMWLVVGGPLVVVVASLITVWIAVRHADTVLPREAAPARVAEPPDRLGPEERLQAEKALLPAAQARNHVVSPTLPKGE
;
A
#
# COMPACT_ATOMS: atom_id res chain seq x y z
N MET A 1 -7.73 25.29 70.74
CA MET A 1 -6.39 25.39 70.13
C MET A 1 -6.39 24.53 68.88
N GLN A 2 -6.59 25.12 67.69
CA GLN A 2 -6.50 24.38 66.41
C GLN A 2 -5.06 24.50 65.91
N THR A 3 -4.41 23.36 65.72
CA THR A 3 -3.07 23.30 65.13
C THR A 3 -3.20 23.42 63.60
N MET A 4 -2.59 24.45 63.02
CA MET A 4 -2.46 24.54 61.56
C MET A 4 -1.50 23.44 61.09
N ASN A 5 -2.02 22.45 60.37
CA ASN A 5 -1.21 21.42 59.74
C ASN A 5 -0.48 22.05 58.53
N PRO A 6 0.86 22.09 58.47
CA PRO A 6 1.56 22.61 57.31
C PRO A 6 1.27 21.72 56.09
N ALA A 7 0.78 22.33 55.01
CA ALA A 7 0.57 21.62 53.75
C ALA A 7 1.90 21.04 53.25
N ALA A 8 1.94 19.74 53.01
CA ALA A 8 3.13 19.08 52.48
C ALA A 8 3.54 19.69 51.12
N PRO A 9 4.85 19.83 50.84
CA PRO A 9 5.32 20.41 49.59
C PRO A 9 4.87 19.55 48.40
N ARG A 10 4.10 20.16 47.48
CA ARG A 10 3.63 19.49 46.25
C ARG A 10 4.82 19.25 45.33
N ARG A 11 5.03 17.99 44.95
CA ARG A 11 6.04 17.64 43.93
C ARG A 11 5.61 18.20 42.57
N PRO A 12 6.56 18.66 41.73
CA PRO A 12 6.23 19.10 40.38
C PRO A 12 5.61 17.96 39.57
N TRP A 13 4.53 18.24 38.87
CA TRP A 13 3.72 17.25 38.11
C TRP A 13 4.53 16.46 37.08
N PHE A 14 5.58 17.05 36.51
CA PHE A 14 6.44 16.39 35.52
C PHE A 14 7.35 15.28 36.08
N ARG A 15 7.46 15.18 37.40
CA ARG A 15 8.22 14.11 38.07
C ARG A 15 7.37 12.89 38.39
N GLU A 16 6.06 12.94 38.19
CA GLU A 16 5.18 11.81 38.46
C GLU A 16 5.20 10.82 37.28
N PRO A 17 5.49 9.53 37.51
CA PRO A 17 5.62 8.54 36.42
C PRO A 17 4.32 8.36 35.63
N ILE A 18 3.16 8.53 36.29
CA ILE A 18 1.84 8.45 35.65
C ILE A 18 1.68 9.49 34.53
N MET A 19 2.26 10.68 34.65
CA MET A 19 2.19 11.72 33.61
C MET A 19 2.85 11.24 32.32
N TRP A 20 4.01 10.59 32.42
CA TRP A 20 4.73 10.06 31.26
C TRP A 20 4.00 8.90 30.58
N LEU A 21 3.21 8.11 31.31
CA LEU A 21 2.34 7.09 30.69
C LEU A 21 1.23 7.73 29.86
N VAL A 22 0.61 8.80 30.37
CA VAL A 22 -0.48 9.52 29.70
C VAL A 22 0.02 10.25 28.46
N VAL A 23 1.17 10.92 28.54
CA VAL A 23 1.75 11.67 27.41
C VAL A 23 2.51 10.76 26.45
N GLY A 24 3.14 9.71 26.98
CA GLY A 24 3.97 8.79 26.20
C GLY A 24 3.18 8.02 25.14
N GLY A 25 2.00 7.50 25.48
CA GLY A 25 1.15 6.79 24.51
C GLY A 25 0.84 7.62 23.26
N PRO A 26 0.23 8.81 23.39
CA PRO A 26 -0.02 9.72 22.27
C PRO A 26 1.27 10.14 21.54
N LEU A 27 2.35 10.43 22.27
CA LEU A 27 3.62 10.84 21.67
C LEU A 27 4.20 9.75 20.77
N VAL A 28 4.15 8.48 21.20
CA VAL A 28 4.61 7.33 20.42
C VAL A 28 3.83 7.22 19.10
N VAL A 29 2.51 7.39 19.13
CA VAL A 29 1.67 7.34 17.92
C VAL A 29 2.03 8.46 16.94
N VAL A 30 2.25 9.67 17.42
CA VAL A 30 2.69 10.80 16.59
C VAL A 30 4.02 10.49 15.92
N VAL A 31 5.00 9.99 16.68
CA VAL A 31 6.32 9.61 16.13
C VAL A 31 6.19 8.49 15.09
N ALA A 32 5.39 7.46 15.37
CA ALA A 32 5.15 6.36 14.43
C ALA A 32 4.50 6.83 13.12
N SER A 33 3.54 7.77 13.20
CA SER A 33 2.90 8.38 12.03
C SER A 33 3.92 9.14 11.17
N LEU A 34 4.78 9.95 11.79
CA LEU A 34 5.84 10.67 11.07
C LEU A 34 6.83 9.72 10.40
N ILE A 35 7.23 8.63 11.07
CA ILE A 35 8.08 7.59 10.47
C ILE A 35 7.41 6.99 9.25
N THR A 36 6.12 6.67 9.34
CA THR A 36 5.35 6.10 8.23
C THR A 36 5.34 7.03 7.02
N VAL A 37 5.06 8.32 7.25
CA VAL A 37 5.09 9.34 6.19
C VAL A 37 6.49 9.47 5.59
N TRP A 38 7.52 9.46 6.44
CA TRP A 38 8.90 9.54 5.98
C TRP A 38 9.29 8.37 5.07
N ILE A 39 8.90 7.14 5.44
CA ILE A 39 9.10 5.95 4.61
C ILE A 39 8.38 6.12 3.27
N ALA A 40 7.12 6.52 3.29
CA ALA A 40 6.30 6.68 2.09
C ALA A 40 6.87 7.71 1.11
N VAL A 41 7.40 8.84 1.61
CA VAL A 41 8.00 9.88 0.76
C VAL A 41 9.37 9.47 0.22
N ARG A 42 10.19 8.80 1.03
CA ARG A 42 11.57 8.42 0.64
C ARG A 42 11.63 7.19 -0.25
N HIS A 43 10.69 6.27 -0.10
CA HIS A 43 10.64 5.00 -0.83
C HIS A 43 9.34 4.91 -1.64
N ALA A 44 8.91 6.02 -2.23
CA ALA A 44 7.78 6.03 -3.14
C ALA A 44 8.12 5.16 -4.36
N ASP A 45 7.28 4.17 -4.64
CA ASP A 45 7.42 3.36 -5.85
C ASP A 45 7.24 4.24 -7.09
N THR A 46 8.05 3.99 -8.12
CA THR A 46 7.97 4.75 -9.36
C THR A 46 6.64 4.45 -10.03
N VAL A 47 5.77 5.47 -10.14
CA VAL A 47 4.50 5.31 -10.85
C VAL A 47 4.79 4.94 -12.31
N LEU A 48 4.35 3.75 -12.75
CA LEU A 48 4.40 3.41 -14.17
C LEU A 48 3.52 4.43 -14.93
N PRO A 49 4.00 5.02 -16.03
CA PRO A 49 3.18 5.88 -16.86
C PRO A 49 1.92 5.12 -17.30
N ARG A 50 0.74 5.73 -17.16
CA ARG A 50 -0.54 5.09 -17.56
C ARG A 50 -0.57 4.77 -19.06
N GLU A 51 0.20 5.49 -19.87
CA GLU A 51 0.34 5.19 -21.29
C GLU A 51 1.29 4.03 -21.60
N ALA A 52 2.11 3.58 -20.63
CA ALA A 52 3.20 2.63 -20.85
C ALA A 52 3.02 1.31 -20.11
N ALA A 53 1.97 0.56 -20.45
CA ALA A 53 2.05 -0.89 -20.59
C ALA A 53 0.73 -1.46 -21.15
N PRO A 54 0.57 -1.60 -22.47
CA PRO A 54 0.15 -2.92 -22.92
C PRO A 54 1.18 -3.89 -22.33
N ALA A 55 0.72 -4.94 -21.65
CA ALA A 55 1.59 -6.05 -21.24
C ALA A 55 2.51 -6.34 -22.43
N ARG A 56 3.81 -6.04 -22.29
CA ARG A 56 4.74 -6.10 -23.41
C ARG A 56 4.67 -7.53 -23.93
N VAL A 57 4.06 -7.73 -25.08
CA VAL A 57 4.23 -8.97 -25.82
C VAL A 57 5.73 -9.02 -26.08
N ALA A 58 6.42 -9.98 -25.49
CA ALA A 58 7.88 -10.08 -25.54
C ALA A 58 8.39 -10.21 -26.99
N GLU A 59 7.50 -10.62 -27.91
CA GLU A 59 7.76 -10.85 -29.32
C GLU A 59 6.85 -9.98 -30.23
N PRO A 60 7.36 -9.45 -31.36
CA PRO A 60 6.53 -8.84 -32.40
C PRO A 60 5.48 -9.83 -32.94
N PRO A 61 4.21 -9.41 -33.17
CA PRO A 61 3.12 -10.30 -33.60
C PRO A 61 3.38 -11.09 -34.90
N ASP A 62 4.29 -10.61 -35.74
CA ASP A 62 4.66 -11.23 -37.02
C ASP A 62 5.56 -12.47 -36.88
N ARG A 63 6.12 -12.72 -35.68
CA ARG A 63 7.00 -13.88 -35.42
C ARG A 63 6.35 -15.01 -34.63
N LEU A 64 5.12 -14.80 -34.17
CA LEU A 64 4.38 -15.75 -33.34
C LEU A 64 3.53 -16.69 -34.19
N GLY A 65 3.46 -17.97 -33.82
CA GLY A 65 2.52 -18.90 -34.42
C GLY A 65 1.06 -18.49 -34.15
N PRO A 66 0.07 -19.01 -34.90
CA PRO A 66 -1.34 -18.63 -34.75
C PRO A 66 -1.85 -18.74 -33.30
N GLU A 67 -1.51 -19.83 -32.61
CA GLU A 67 -1.87 -20.10 -31.21
C GLU A 67 -1.27 -19.07 -30.23
N GLU A 68 0.00 -18.72 -30.42
CA GLU A 68 0.73 -17.81 -29.53
C GLU A 68 0.25 -16.37 -29.67
N ARG A 69 -0.15 -15.97 -30.88
CA ARG A 69 -0.76 -14.64 -31.14
C ARG A 69 -2.06 -14.46 -30.37
N LEU A 70 -2.91 -15.49 -30.35
CA LEU A 70 -4.16 -15.47 -29.61
C LEU A 70 -3.95 -15.44 -28.10
N GLN A 71 -2.91 -16.09 -27.60
CA GLN A 71 -2.55 -16.01 -26.18
C GLN A 71 -2.06 -14.60 -25.81
N ALA A 72 -1.24 -13.98 -26.67
CA ALA A 72 -0.81 -12.61 -26.51
C ALA A 72 -1.99 -11.62 -26.53
N GLU A 73 -2.94 -11.79 -27.45
CA GLU A 73 -4.17 -11.00 -27.51
C GLU A 73 -5.03 -11.20 -26.25
N LYS A 74 -5.16 -12.44 -25.76
CA LYS A 74 -5.87 -12.76 -24.51
C LYS A 74 -5.23 -12.08 -23.29
N ALA A 75 -3.90 -11.97 -23.26
CA ALA A 75 -3.17 -11.30 -22.18
C ALA A 75 -3.39 -9.77 -22.17
N LEU A 76 -3.85 -9.19 -23.28
CA LEU A 76 -4.18 -7.77 -23.39
C LEU A 76 -5.65 -7.46 -23.02
N LEU A 77 -6.49 -8.48 -22.87
CA LEU A 77 -7.90 -8.28 -22.52
C LEU A 77 -8.03 -7.69 -21.10
N PRO A 78 -8.98 -6.76 -20.86
CA PRO A 78 -9.24 -6.23 -19.52
C PRO A 78 -9.45 -7.36 -18.51
N ALA A 79 -8.97 -7.19 -17.27
CA ALA A 79 -9.02 -8.24 -16.24
C ALA A 79 -10.44 -8.80 -15.99
N ALA A 80 -11.48 -8.00 -16.23
CA ALA A 80 -12.88 -8.42 -16.17
C ALA A 80 -13.28 -9.37 -17.31
N GLN A 81 -12.73 -9.17 -18.51
CA GLN A 81 -12.97 -9.99 -19.70
C GLN A 81 -12.17 -11.30 -19.64
N ALA A 82 -10.92 -11.25 -19.15
CA ALA A 82 -10.03 -12.40 -19.06
C ALA A 82 -10.53 -13.50 -18.08
N ARG A 83 -11.28 -13.12 -17.04
CA ARG A 83 -11.85 -14.08 -16.08
C ARG A 83 -13.12 -14.78 -16.58
N ASN A 84 -13.69 -14.37 -17.72
CA ASN A 84 -14.92 -14.94 -18.24
C ASN A 84 -14.63 -15.94 -19.37
N HIS A 85 -14.53 -17.23 -19.02
CA HIS A 85 -14.23 -18.32 -19.95
C HIS A 85 -15.30 -18.52 -21.04
N VAL A 86 -16.50 -17.96 -20.85
CA VAL A 86 -17.62 -18.03 -21.81
C VAL A 86 -17.45 -17.08 -23.00
N VAL A 87 -16.62 -16.04 -22.86
CA VAL A 87 -16.46 -14.96 -23.87
C VAL A 87 -15.04 -14.96 -24.48
N SER A 88 -14.26 -16.00 -24.22
CA SER A 88 -12.90 -16.11 -24.76
C SER A 88 -12.91 -16.51 -26.24
N PRO A 89 -12.16 -15.82 -27.13
CA PRO A 89 -12.03 -16.23 -28.53
C PRO A 89 -11.45 -17.64 -28.63
N THR A 90 -12.16 -18.56 -29.29
CA THR A 90 -11.65 -19.89 -29.68
C THR A 90 -11.19 -19.86 -31.13
N LEU A 91 -10.11 -20.59 -31.44
CA LEU A 91 -9.66 -20.76 -32.81
C LEU A 91 -10.72 -21.46 -33.66
N PRO A 92 -10.88 -21.07 -34.94
CA PRO A 92 -11.57 -21.91 -35.90
C PRO A 92 -10.82 -23.25 -35.98
N LYS A 93 -11.54 -24.34 -35.71
CA LYS A 93 -10.99 -25.69 -35.89
C LYS A 93 -10.84 -25.89 -37.40
N GLY A 94 -9.60 -25.89 -37.89
CA GLY A 94 -9.32 -26.18 -39.29
C GLY A 94 -9.88 -27.56 -39.65
N GLU A 95 -10.59 -27.62 -40.78
CA GLU A 95 -10.81 -28.86 -41.52
C GLU A 95 -9.56 -29.22 -42.33
#